data_AF-A0A522BT42-F1
#
_entry.id   AF-A0A522BT42-F1
#
_cell.length_a   1.000
_cell.length_b   1.000
_cell.length_c   1.000
_cell.angle_alpha   90.00
_cell.angle_beta   90.00
_cell.angle_gamma   90.00
#
_symmetry.space_group_name_H-M   'P 1'
#
loop_
_entity.id
_entity.type
_entity.pdbx_description
1 polymer ?
#
loop_
_entity_poly.entity_id
_entity_poly.type
_entity_poly.pdbx_seq_one_letter_code
_entity_poly.pdbx_strand_id
1 'polypeptide(L)'
;MARVYDPRPMSRPSALSSARRASRKASPGPLPPGPAPADALLRDWLQVGGSLTRHLRAGAATVKVHRLSQGRSAPLPGEAARVGRRLHAREVVLERDGRALVYARSITASSAVRGPWRALLGLGTRPLAELLFTQGGILRSPLLAHRFPPGSAWMRHIRAQCREVAPEIARARVLWGRSSLFVKHGRVLRVLEVFAPGMPPRADRRGLRR
;
A
#
# COMPACT_ATOMS: atom_id res chain seq x y z
N MET A 1 41.32 -13.13 34.23
CA MET A 1 40.78 -13.83 33.05
C MET A 1 39.33 -13.42 32.87
N ALA A 2 39.01 -12.71 31.77
CA ALA A 2 37.80 -11.92 31.63
C ALA A 2 36.66 -12.66 30.89
N ARG A 3 35.51 -12.70 31.58
CA ARG A 3 34.10 -12.73 31.15
C ARG A 3 33.73 -13.35 29.80
N VAL A 4 33.00 -14.47 29.91
CA VAL A 4 32.15 -15.09 28.88
C VAL A 4 31.06 -14.11 28.43
N TYR A 5 30.97 -13.88 27.12
CA TYR A 5 29.86 -13.16 26.49
C TYR A 5 28.79 -14.17 26.05
N ASP A 6 27.62 -14.10 26.67
CA ASP A 6 26.43 -14.84 26.30
C ASP A 6 25.50 -13.94 25.46
N PRO A 7 25.33 -14.18 24.14
CA PRO A 7 24.44 -13.38 23.32
C PRO A 7 23.00 -13.84 23.52
N ARG A 8 22.28 -13.20 24.46
CA ARG A 8 20.82 -13.29 24.48
C ARG A 8 20.25 -12.78 23.15
N PRO A 9 19.33 -13.52 22.49
CA PRO A 9 18.70 -13.02 21.29
C PRO A 9 17.80 -11.82 21.62
N MET A 10 18.14 -10.66 21.07
CA MET A 10 17.26 -9.48 21.06
C MET A 10 15.94 -9.87 20.40
N SER A 11 14.89 -10.00 21.22
CA SER A 11 13.54 -10.31 20.77
C SER A 11 13.05 -9.18 19.85
N ARG A 12 12.96 -9.47 18.56
CA ARG A 12 12.36 -8.57 17.58
C ARG A 12 10.88 -8.43 17.94
N PRO A 13 10.32 -7.21 18.06
CA PRO A 13 8.89 -7.08 18.25
C PRO A 13 8.18 -7.72 17.05
N SER A 14 7.46 -8.81 17.31
CA SER A 14 6.79 -9.56 16.26
C SER A 14 5.71 -8.67 15.64
N ALA A 15 5.56 -8.74 14.31
CA ALA A 15 4.50 -8.02 13.60
C ALA A 15 3.07 -8.40 14.08
N LEU A 16 2.95 -9.38 14.98
CA LEU A 16 1.70 -9.84 15.60
C LEU A 16 1.30 -9.02 16.83
N SER A 17 2.22 -8.31 17.51
CA SER A 17 1.89 -7.67 18.81
C SER A 17 0.93 -6.49 18.69
N SER A 18 0.86 -5.84 17.52
CA SER A 18 -0.07 -4.73 17.23
C SER A 18 -1.40 -5.17 16.62
N ALA A 19 -1.67 -6.48 16.50
CA ALA A 19 -2.86 -7.04 15.86
C ALA A 19 -3.97 -7.42 16.85
N ARG A 20 -4.10 -6.71 17.98
CA ARG A 20 -5.23 -6.92 18.91
C ARG A 20 -6.46 -6.15 18.43
N ARG A 21 -7.46 -6.93 18.00
CA ARG A 21 -8.77 -6.61 17.39
C ARG A 21 -8.74 -6.55 15.85
N ALA A 22 -9.09 -7.68 15.24
CA ALA A 22 -9.17 -7.91 13.80
C ALA A 22 -10.22 -7.00 13.13
N SER A 23 -9.78 -6.04 12.33
CA SER A 23 -10.66 -5.27 11.44
C SER A 23 -10.01 -5.10 10.08
N ARG A 24 -10.76 -5.34 9.00
CA ARG A 24 -10.32 -5.01 7.63
C ARG A 24 -10.36 -3.50 7.36
N LYS A 25 -11.15 -2.77 8.15
CA LYS A 25 -11.11 -1.30 8.19
C LYS A 25 -9.88 -0.92 9.03
N ALA A 26 -8.82 -0.46 8.36
CA ALA A 26 -7.69 0.11 9.08
C ALA A 26 -8.11 1.43 9.72
N SER A 27 -7.75 1.61 10.98
CA SER A 27 -7.74 2.91 11.63
C SER A 27 -6.63 3.78 11.02
N PRO A 28 -6.79 5.11 10.98
CA PRO A 28 -5.70 6.00 10.63
C PRO A 28 -4.55 5.82 11.64
N GLY A 29 -3.33 5.64 11.15
CA GLY A 29 -2.13 5.74 11.96
C GLY A 29 -1.59 7.17 11.94
N PRO A 30 -0.51 7.44 12.71
CA PRO A 30 0.09 8.77 12.76
C PRO A 30 0.61 9.20 11.38
N LEU A 31 0.52 10.50 11.10
CA LEU A 31 1.19 11.10 9.95
C LEU A 31 2.72 11.00 10.13
N PRO A 32 3.50 10.89 9.04
CA PRO A 32 4.95 10.90 9.15
C PRO A 32 5.42 12.23 9.74
N PRO A 33 6.55 12.25 10.48
CA PRO A 33 7.13 13.50 10.96
C PRO A 33 7.45 14.44 9.79
N GLY A 34 7.17 15.72 9.98
CA GLY A 34 7.30 16.76 8.95
C GLY A 34 5.96 17.39 8.56
N PRO A 35 5.95 18.36 7.62
CA PRO A 35 4.75 19.09 7.25
C PRO A 35 3.77 18.16 6.52
N ALA A 36 2.54 18.04 7.02
CA ALA A 36 1.45 17.35 6.34
C ALA A 36 1.20 17.95 4.94
N PRO A 37 0.61 17.21 3.99
CA PRO A 37 0.25 17.80 2.71
C PRO A 37 -0.72 18.96 2.94
N ALA A 38 -0.47 20.10 2.30
CA ALA A 38 -1.33 21.29 2.42
C ALA A 38 -2.73 21.06 1.84
N ASP A 39 -2.85 20.19 0.84
CA ASP A 39 -4.10 19.77 0.22
C ASP A 39 -4.96 18.91 1.17
N ALA A 40 -6.14 19.41 1.51
CA ALA A 40 -7.11 18.75 2.38
C ALA A 40 -7.67 17.45 1.79
N LEU A 41 -7.88 17.41 0.46
CA LEU A 41 -8.36 16.21 -0.22
C LEU A 41 -7.32 15.11 -0.13
N LEU A 42 -6.05 15.45 -0.33
CA LEU A 42 -4.97 14.49 -0.18
C LEU A 42 -4.86 13.94 1.26
N ARG A 43 -5.03 14.79 2.28
CA ARG A 43 -5.10 14.32 3.69
C ARG A 43 -6.23 13.33 3.92
N ASP A 44 -7.40 13.62 3.36
CA ASP A 44 -8.58 12.75 3.44
C ASP A 44 -8.32 11.37 2.78
N TRP A 45 -7.71 11.35 1.59
CA TRP A 45 -7.28 10.11 0.93
C TRP A 45 -6.20 9.35 1.69
N LEU A 46 -5.30 10.02 2.40
CA LEU A 46 -4.29 9.36 3.23
C LEU A 46 -4.92 8.60 4.41
N GLN A 47 -6.02 9.11 4.96
CA GLN A 47 -6.63 8.60 6.19
C GLN A 47 -7.81 7.66 5.97
N VAL A 48 -8.45 7.70 4.80
CA VAL A 48 -9.68 6.94 4.55
C VAL A 48 -9.51 5.41 4.71
N GLY A 49 -10.12 4.82 5.72
CA GLY A 49 -10.08 3.38 5.96
C GLY A 49 -10.83 2.55 4.89
N GLY A 50 -10.67 1.22 4.93
CA GLY A 50 -11.35 0.30 4.01
C GLY A 50 -10.63 0.11 2.67
N SER A 51 -11.39 -0.21 1.61
CA SER A 51 -10.86 -0.48 0.26
C SER A 51 -10.72 0.81 -0.54
N LEU A 52 -9.51 1.11 -1.00
CA LEU A 52 -9.25 2.27 -1.86
C LEU A 52 -10.07 2.22 -3.15
N THR A 53 -10.11 1.07 -3.84
CA THR A 53 -10.88 0.90 -5.07
C THR A 53 -12.37 1.15 -4.85
N ARG A 54 -12.93 0.78 -3.67
CA ARG A 54 -14.33 1.10 -3.34
C ARG A 54 -14.56 2.61 -3.25
N HIS A 55 -13.63 3.36 -2.64
CA HIS A 55 -13.74 4.81 -2.55
C HIS A 55 -13.56 5.48 -3.91
N LEU A 56 -12.66 4.97 -4.75
CA LEU A 56 -12.46 5.49 -6.11
C LEU A 56 -13.66 5.24 -7.03
N ARG A 57 -14.40 4.14 -6.83
CA ARG A 57 -15.64 3.82 -7.57
C ARG A 57 -16.89 4.54 -7.03
N ALA A 58 -16.78 5.28 -5.92
CA ALA A 58 -17.92 5.98 -5.36
C ALA A 58 -18.41 7.08 -6.32
N GLY A 59 -19.72 7.33 -6.35
CA GLY A 59 -20.33 8.27 -7.31
C GLY A 59 -20.37 7.72 -8.74
N ALA A 60 -20.55 6.40 -8.90
CA ALA A 60 -20.63 5.70 -10.19
C ALA A 60 -19.39 5.83 -11.10
N ALA A 61 -18.24 6.21 -10.53
CA ALA A 61 -16.99 6.35 -11.25
C ALA A 61 -16.45 5.00 -11.76
N THR A 62 -15.91 5.03 -12.97
CA THR A 62 -15.21 3.89 -13.55
C THR A 62 -13.79 3.81 -12.99
N VAL A 63 -13.35 2.59 -12.64
CA VAL A 63 -11.98 2.38 -12.17
C VAL A 63 -11.32 1.24 -12.94
N LYS A 64 -10.25 1.58 -13.65
CA LYS A 64 -9.40 0.66 -14.40
C LYS A 64 -8.07 0.43 -13.65
N VAL A 65 -7.51 -0.76 -13.82
CA VAL A 65 -6.23 -1.13 -13.22
C VAL A 65 -5.25 -1.44 -14.34
N HIS A 66 -4.17 -0.66 -14.39
CA HIS A 66 -3.10 -0.84 -15.35
C HIS A 66 -1.95 -1.54 -14.64
N ARG A 67 -1.68 -2.79 -14.98
CA ARG A 67 -0.55 -3.53 -14.39
C ARG A 67 0.75 -3.06 -15.04
N LEU A 68 1.63 -2.48 -14.23
CA LEU A 68 2.95 -2.00 -14.67
C LEU A 68 3.96 -3.14 -14.62
N SER A 69 3.98 -3.86 -13.50
CA SER A 69 4.93 -4.96 -13.28
C SER A 69 4.34 -6.00 -12.33
N GLN A 70 4.76 -7.26 -12.49
CA GLN A 70 4.45 -8.32 -11.54
C GLN A 70 5.50 -9.42 -11.61
N GLY A 71 6.08 -9.81 -10.47
CA GLY A 71 7.11 -10.84 -10.45
C GLY A 71 8.07 -10.72 -9.29
N ARG A 72 9.24 -11.35 -9.44
CA ARG A 72 10.35 -11.24 -8.48
C ARG A 72 10.84 -9.79 -8.45
N SER A 73 11.06 -9.25 -7.26
CA SER A 73 11.49 -7.86 -7.08
C SER A 73 12.49 -7.74 -5.94
N ALA A 74 13.45 -6.85 -6.09
CA ALA A 74 14.32 -6.43 -4.99
C ALA A 74 13.53 -5.53 -4.02
N PRO A 75 13.84 -5.57 -2.71
CA PRO A 75 13.22 -4.67 -1.75
C PRO A 75 13.69 -3.24 -1.98
N LEU A 76 12.75 -2.29 -1.97
CA LEU A 76 13.04 -0.88 -1.82
C LEU A 76 13.36 -0.55 -0.35
N PRO A 77 13.94 0.63 -0.04
CA PRO A 77 14.28 1.00 1.33
C PRO A 77 13.10 0.82 2.30
N GLY A 78 13.35 0.12 3.40
CA GLY A 78 12.36 -0.21 4.44
C GLY A 78 11.49 -1.44 4.17
N GLU A 79 11.45 -1.98 2.94
CA GLU A 79 10.57 -3.12 2.62
C GLU A 79 11.04 -4.43 3.26
N ALA A 80 12.36 -4.66 3.28
CA ALA A 80 12.94 -5.92 3.73
C ALA A 80 12.66 -6.21 5.23
N ALA A 81 12.51 -5.17 6.05
CA ALA A 81 12.35 -5.29 7.50
C ALA A 81 11.08 -6.06 7.90
N ARG A 82 10.01 -6.01 7.10
CA ARG A 82 8.72 -6.65 7.41
C ARG A 82 8.39 -7.85 6.53
N VAL A 83 8.98 -7.93 5.35
CA VAL A 83 8.59 -8.92 4.32
C VAL A 83 9.75 -9.86 3.92
N GLY A 84 11.00 -9.49 4.22
CA GLY A 84 12.20 -10.22 3.84
C GLY A 84 12.87 -9.71 2.55
N ARG A 85 13.98 -10.33 2.15
CA ARG A 85 14.81 -9.84 1.02
C ARG A 85 14.38 -10.39 -0.35
N ARG A 86 13.74 -11.56 -0.39
CA ARG A 86 13.25 -12.18 -1.63
C ARG A 86 11.75 -11.93 -1.74
N LEU A 87 11.38 -10.97 -2.58
CA LEU A 87 10.01 -10.50 -2.70
C LEU A 87 9.37 -10.94 -4.02
N HIS A 88 8.06 -11.14 -3.95
CA HIS A 88 7.19 -10.99 -5.11
C HIS A 88 6.50 -9.63 -5.00
N ALA A 89 6.54 -8.83 -6.05
CA ALA A 89 5.88 -7.54 -6.13
C ALA A 89 4.84 -7.53 -7.26
N ARG A 90 3.76 -6.78 -7.05
CA ARG A 90 2.80 -6.37 -8.08
C ARG A 90 2.64 -4.87 -8.01
N GLU A 91 2.84 -4.20 -9.13
CA GLU A 91 2.77 -2.75 -9.27
C GLU A 91 1.73 -2.39 -10.31
N VAL A 92 0.85 -1.45 -9.93
CA VAL A 92 -0.28 -1.04 -10.76
C VAL A 92 -0.50 0.45 -10.68
N VAL A 93 -1.14 1.01 -11.70
CA VAL A 93 -1.82 2.31 -11.63
C VAL A 93 -3.33 2.07 -11.56
N LEU A 94 -4.01 2.81 -10.69
CA LEU A 94 -5.45 2.92 -10.67
C LEU A 94 -5.85 4.20 -11.41
N GLU A 95 -6.59 4.02 -12.50
CA GLU A 95 -7.20 5.08 -13.28
C GLU A 95 -8.66 5.22 -12.85
N ARG A 96 -9.10 6.45 -12.58
CA ARG A 96 -10.50 6.80 -12.36
C ARG A 96 -10.95 7.74 -13.46
N ASP A 97 -11.99 7.36 -14.20
CA ASP A 97 -12.61 8.18 -15.26
C ASP A 97 -11.57 8.78 -16.23
N GLY A 98 -10.63 7.95 -16.71
CA GLY A 98 -9.57 8.36 -17.63
C GLY A 98 -8.35 9.02 -16.98
N ARG A 99 -8.38 9.29 -15.67
CA ARG A 99 -7.27 9.93 -14.96
C ARG A 99 -6.52 8.96 -14.05
N ALA A 100 -5.22 8.80 -14.28
CA ALA A 100 -4.33 8.00 -13.45
C ALA A 100 -4.08 8.66 -12.09
N LEU A 101 -4.70 8.14 -11.02
CA LEU A 101 -4.70 8.79 -9.71
C LEU A 101 -3.81 8.12 -8.67
N VAL A 102 -3.59 6.82 -8.77
CA VAL A 102 -2.87 6.09 -7.72
C VAL A 102 -1.89 5.09 -8.29
N TYR A 103 -0.63 5.22 -7.93
CA TYR A 103 0.34 4.15 -8.05
C TYR A 103 0.25 3.24 -6.82
N ALA A 104 0.13 1.92 -7.01
CA ALA A 104 0.09 0.97 -5.91
C ALA A 104 1.13 -0.13 -6.08
N ARG A 105 1.85 -0.43 -5.00
CA ARG A 105 2.84 -1.51 -4.90
C ARG A 105 2.44 -2.47 -3.80
N SER A 106 2.26 -3.73 -4.16
CA SER A 106 1.93 -4.81 -3.24
C SER A 106 3.07 -5.81 -3.19
N ILE A 107 3.63 -6.06 -2.00
CA ILE A 107 4.77 -6.96 -1.83
C ILE A 107 4.51 -8.04 -0.78
N THR A 108 5.01 -9.24 -1.04
CA THR A 108 5.04 -10.34 -0.08
C THR A 108 6.31 -11.16 -0.27
N ALA A 109 6.66 -12.00 0.70
CA ALA A 109 7.78 -12.92 0.56
C ALA A 109 7.53 -13.87 -0.62
N SER A 110 8.55 -14.19 -1.43
CA SER A 110 8.38 -15.08 -2.59
C SER A 110 7.85 -16.47 -2.22
N SER A 111 8.06 -16.93 -0.98
CA SER A 111 7.46 -18.18 -0.49
C SER A 111 5.95 -18.06 -0.23
N ALA A 112 5.45 -16.87 0.10
CA ALA A 112 4.07 -16.67 0.50
C ALA A 112 3.09 -16.63 -0.69
N VAL A 113 3.59 -16.38 -1.92
CA VAL A 113 2.80 -16.54 -3.16
C VAL A 113 2.59 -18.00 -3.57
N ARG A 114 3.20 -18.96 -2.87
CA ARG A 114 2.84 -20.39 -2.97
C ARG A 114 1.80 -20.81 -1.93
N GLY A 115 1.45 -19.92 -1.00
CA GLY A 115 0.56 -20.21 0.13
C GLY A 115 -0.59 -19.19 0.22
N PRO A 116 -0.79 -18.52 1.37
CA PRO A 116 -1.95 -17.65 1.61
C PRO A 116 -2.16 -16.54 0.58
N TRP A 117 -1.09 -16.10 -0.10
CA TRP A 117 -1.10 -15.04 -1.10
C TRP A 117 -0.99 -15.54 -2.55
N ARG A 118 -1.25 -16.83 -2.82
CA ARG A 118 -1.21 -17.41 -4.18
C ARG A 118 -2.12 -16.68 -5.17
N ALA A 119 -3.29 -16.24 -4.73
CA ALA A 119 -4.24 -15.51 -5.57
C ALA A 119 -3.66 -14.22 -6.17
N LEU A 120 -2.61 -13.63 -5.56
CA LEU A 120 -1.91 -12.46 -6.08
C LEU A 120 -1.38 -12.70 -7.51
N LEU A 121 -0.93 -13.94 -7.80
CA LEU A 121 -0.38 -14.32 -9.10
C LEU A 121 -1.40 -14.22 -10.24
N GLY A 122 -2.67 -14.52 -9.96
CA GLY A 122 -3.76 -14.57 -10.95
C GLY A 122 -4.63 -13.31 -11.00
N LEU A 123 -4.24 -12.21 -10.36
CA LEU A 123 -5.10 -11.01 -10.35
C LEU A 123 -5.22 -10.35 -11.72
N GLY A 124 -4.16 -10.34 -12.55
CA GLY A 124 -4.18 -9.63 -13.82
C GLY A 124 -4.52 -8.14 -13.62
N THR A 125 -5.61 -7.71 -14.25
CA THR A 125 -6.20 -6.35 -14.14
C THR A 125 -7.25 -6.23 -13.03
N ARG A 126 -7.46 -7.25 -12.20
CA ARG A 126 -8.39 -7.15 -11.07
C ARG A 126 -7.80 -6.38 -9.90
N PRO A 127 -8.60 -5.56 -9.18
CA PRO A 127 -8.18 -4.90 -7.96
C PRO A 127 -7.76 -5.89 -6.86
N LEU A 128 -6.65 -5.61 -6.18
CA LEU A 128 -6.22 -6.39 -5.02
C LEU A 128 -7.26 -6.39 -3.88
N ALA A 129 -8.08 -5.34 -3.81
CA ALA A 129 -9.13 -5.24 -2.81
C ALA A 129 -10.12 -6.42 -2.85
N GLU A 130 -10.35 -7.01 -4.02
CA GLU A 130 -11.20 -8.21 -4.13
C GLU A 130 -10.63 -9.37 -3.31
N LEU A 131 -9.31 -9.57 -3.31
CA LEU A 131 -8.66 -10.57 -2.47
C LEU A 131 -8.74 -10.22 -0.97
N LEU A 132 -8.49 -8.95 -0.63
CA LEU A 132 -8.31 -8.52 0.76
C LEU A 132 -9.63 -8.35 1.53
N PHE A 133 -10.70 -7.95 0.86
CA PHE A 133 -11.97 -7.56 1.50
C PHE A 133 -13.12 -8.54 1.31
N THR A 134 -12.92 -9.62 0.55
CA THR A 134 -13.90 -10.72 0.46
C THR A 134 -13.53 -11.89 1.38
N GLN A 135 -12.25 -12.26 1.49
CA GLN A 135 -11.82 -13.47 2.22
C GLN A 135 -11.64 -13.29 3.74
N GLY A 136 -12.26 -14.15 4.55
CA GLY A 136 -12.08 -14.16 6.02
C GLY A 136 -10.63 -14.41 6.48
N GLY A 137 -10.35 -14.14 7.76
CA GLY A 137 -9.06 -14.47 8.39
C GLY A 137 -7.88 -13.56 8.00
N ILE A 138 -8.13 -12.41 7.39
CA ILE A 138 -7.11 -11.41 7.06
C ILE A 138 -7.12 -10.30 8.12
N LEU A 139 -6.00 -10.16 8.81
CA LEU A 139 -5.73 -9.05 9.73
C LEU A 139 -5.11 -7.88 8.96
N ARG A 140 -5.41 -6.65 9.36
CA ARG A 140 -4.86 -5.45 8.75
C ARG A 140 -4.30 -4.51 9.81
N SER A 141 -3.09 -4.01 9.61
CA SER A 141 -2.50 -2.97 10.47
C SER A 141 -3.14 -1.59 10.19
N PRO A 142 -2.99 -0.63 11.12
CA PRO A 142 -3.32 0.77 10.83
C PRO A 142 -2.66 1.29 9.53
N LEU A 143 -3.28 2.32 8.95
CA LEU A 143 -2.72 3.05 7.81
C LEU A 143 -1.54 3.90 8.26
N LEU A 144 -0.38 3.71 7.65
CA LEU A 144 0.80 4.55 7.89
C LEU A 144 0.99 5.48 6.71
N ALA A 145 0.95 6.79 6.91
CA ALA A 145 1.21 7.76 5.86
C ALA A 145 2.73 7.90 5.60
N HIS A 146 3.08 8.23 4.36
CA HIS A 146 4.44 8.34 3.85
C HIS A 146 4.58 9.61 3.02
N ARG A 147 5.74 10.24 3.14
CA ARG A 147 6.18 11.33 2.27
C ARG A 147 7.38 10.87 1.47
N PHE A 148 7.33 11.04 0.15
CA PHE A 148 8.42 10.69 -0.75
C PHE A 148 9.04 11.97 -1.29
N PRO A 149 10.18 12.43 -0.74
CA PRO A 149 10.85 13.63 -1.20
C PRO A 149 11.51 13.43 -2.58
N PRO A 150 11.83 14.52 -3.29
CA PRO A 150 12.63 14.48 -4.51
C PRO A 150 13.94 13.71 -4.27
N GLY A 151 14.42 13.01 -5.29
CA GLY A 151 15.71 12.31 -5.22
C GLY A 151 15.75 11.06 -4.34
N SER A 152 14.68 10.72 -3.61
CA SER A 152 14.63 9.45 -2.87
C SER A 152 14.62 8.23 -3.81
N ALA A 153 15.11 7.08 -3.35
CA ALA A 153 15.07 5.84 -4.13
C ALA A 153 13.61 5.43 -4.47
N TRP A 154 12.68 5.68 -3.55
CA TRP A 154 11.25 5.52 -3.78
C TRP A 154 10.74 6.40 -4.92
N MET A 155 11.08 7.70 -4.91
CA MET A 155 10.70 8.62 -5.97
C MET A 155 11.25 8.18 -7.33
N ARG A 156 12.54 7.81 -7.41
CA ARG A 156 13.13 7.31 -8.66
C ARG A 156 12.40 6.09 -9.21
N HIS A 157 12.10 5.13 -8.34
CA HIS A 157 11.36 3.91 -8.71
C HIS A 157 9.96 4.22 -9.23
N ILE A 158 9.18 5.01 -8.48
CA ILE A 158 7.80 5.36 -8.85
C ILE A 158 7.77 6.11 -10.19
N ARG A 159 8.70 7.07 -10.39
CA ARG A 159 8.80 7.81 -11.65
C ARG A 159 9.12 6.92 -12.85
N ALA A 160 10.01 5.95 -12.68
CA ALA A 160 10.34 4.99 -13.74
C ALA A 160 9.12 4.14 -14.11
N GLN A 161 8.39 3.63 -13.11
CA GLN A 161 7.18 2.82 -13.34
C GLN A 161 6.02 3.61 -13.96
N CYS A 162 5.87 4.88 -13.58
CA CYS A 162 4.70 5.69 -13.95
C CYS A 162 4.88 6.54 -15.21
N ARG A 163 6.08 6.59 -15.81
CA ARG A 163 6.43 7.59 -16.85
C ARG A 163 5.40 7.68 -17.97
N GLU A 164 4.99 6.54 -18.51
CA GLU A 164 4.06 6.46 -19.65
C GLU A 164 2.58 6.47 -19.21
N VAL A 165 2.25 5.73 -18.16
CA VAL A 165 0.84 5.45 -17.79
C VAL A 165 0.26 6.50 -16.83
N ALA A 166 1.10 7.14 -16.01
CA ALA A 166 0.67 8.10 -14.99
C ALA A 166 1.63 9.29 -14.92
N PRO A 167 1.71 10.12 -15.98
CA PRO A 167 2.68 11.19 -16.08
C PRO A 167 2.55 12.26 -14.99
N GLU A 168 1.34 12.52 -14.47
CA GLU A 168 1.12 13.42 -13.32
C GLU A 168 1.87 12.93 -12.07
N ILE A 169 1.83 11.62 -11.79
CA ILE A 169 2.57 11.00 -10.68
C ILE A 169 4.07 11.07 -10.97
N ALA A 170 4.50 10.77 -12.20
CA ALA A 170 5.91 10.76 -12.56
C ALA A 170 6.58 12.15 -12.52
N ARG A 171 5.82 13.23 -12.76
CA ARG A 171 6.34 14.60 -12.76
C ARG A 171 6.26 15.29 -11.40
N ALA A 172 5.47 14.77 -10.46
CA ALA A 172 5.32 15.34 -9.13
C ALA A 172 6.66 15.49 -8.40
N ARG A 173 6.92 16.67 -7.81
CA ARG A 173 8.14 16.94 -7.03
C ARG A 173 8.17 16.14 -5.72
N VAL A 174 7.05 16.10 -5.01
CA VAL A 174 6.84 15.34 -3.78
C VAL A 174 5.61 14.47 -3.99
N LEU A 175 5.68 13.22 -3.55
CA LEU A 175 4.54 12.32 -3.54
C LEU A 175 4.18 11.95 -2.12
N TRP A 176 2.90 11.69 -1.93
CA TRP A 176 2.34 11.25 -0.67
C TRP A 176 1.69 9.89 -0.86
N GLY A 177 1.82 9.03 0.12
CA GLY A 177 1.21 7.72 0.07
C GLY A 177 0.89 7.19 1.44
N ARG A 178 0.29 6.01 1.47
CA ARG A 178 0.01 5.30 2.71
C ARG A 178 0.29 3.81 2.52
N SER A 179 0.63 3.13 3.60
CA SER A 179 0.79 1.69 3.58
C SER A 179 0.08 1.00 4.71
N SER A 180 -0.25 -0.27 4.50
CA SER A 180 -0.78 -1.15 5.53
C SER A 180 -0.23 -2.56 5.32
N LEU A 181 -0.07 -3.29 6.43
CA LEU A 181 0.27 -4.70 6.43
C LEU A 181 -1.02 -5.52 6.53
N PHE A 182 -1.13 -6.51 5.67
CA PHE A 182 -2.15 -7.54 5.72
C PHE A 182 -1.48 -8.85 6.13
N VAL A 183 -2.07 -9.57 7.09
CA VAL A 183 -1.52 -10.81 7.61
C VAL A 183 -2.57 -11.91 7.48
N LYS A 184 -2.19 -13.01 6.81
CA LYS A 184 -3.01 -14.22 6.66
C LYS A 184 -2.15 -15.43 6.96
N HIS A 185 -2.56 -16.27 7.91
CA HIS A 185 -1.79 -17.44 8.39
C HIS A 185 -0.31 -17.10 8.67
N GLY A 186 -0.06 -16.00 9.38
CA GLY A 186 1.30 -15.52 9.72
C GLY A 186 2.13 -14.98 8.55
N ARG A 187 1.60 -14.97 7.31
CA ARG A 187 2.30 -14.43 6.14
C ARG A 187 1.89 -13.00 5.85
N VAL A 188 2.87 -12.12 5.69
CA VAL A 188 2.68 -10.68 5.49
C VAL A 188 2.55 -10.33 4.01
N LEU A 189 1.58 -9.49 3.68
CA LEU A 189 1.48 -8.74 2.44
C LEU A 189 1.46 -7.24 2.79
N ARG A 190 2.42 -6.47 2.30
CA ARG A 190 2.40 -5.01 2.44
C ARG A 190 1.78 -4.41 1.19
N VAL A 191 0.87 -3.47 1.38
CA VAL A 191 0.30 -2.65 0.30
C VAL A 191 0.69 -1.21 0.54
N LEU A 192 1.32 -0.58 -0.46
CA LEU A 192 1.61 0.84 -0.54
C LEU A 192 0.72 1.44 -1.64
N GLU A 193 0.08 2.56 -1.34
CA GLU A 193 -0.74 3.36 -2.24
C GLU A 193 -0.16 4.78 -2.27
N VAL A 194 0.22 5.30 -3.43
CA VAL A 194 0.82 6.61 -3.65
C VAL A 194 -0.10 7.43 -4.54
N PHE A 195 -0.47 8.61 -4.07
CA PHE A 195 -1.52 9.44 -4.66
C PHE A 195 -0.91 10.50 -5.58
N ALA A 196 -1.57 10.73 -6.73
CA ALA A 196 -1.29 11.84 -7.62
C ALA A 196 -1.57 13.18 -6.92
N PRO A 197 -0.92 14.28 -7.35
CA PRO A 197 -1.37 15.62 -6.99
C PRO A 197 -2.79 15.88 -7.53
N GLY A 198 -3.56 16.71 -6.84
CA GLY A 198 -4.92 17.08 -7.27
C GLY A 198 -5.90 15.90 -7.24
N MET A 199 -5.86 15.11 -6.16
CA MET A 199 -6.85 14.05 -5.94
C MET A 199 -8.27 14.65 -5.88
N PRO A 200 -9.27 14.02 -6.52
CA PRO A 200 -10.64 14.52 -6.48
C PRO A 200 -11.25 14.36 -5.08
N PRO A 201 -12.31 15.10 -4.75
CA PRO A 201 -13.07 14.85 -3.53
C PRO A 201 -13.64 13.43 -3.51
N ARG A 202 -13.71 12.84 -2.32
CA ARG A 202 -14.43 11.57 -2.12
C ARG A 202 -15.94 11.85 -2.18
N ALA A 203 -16.67 11.04 -2.95
CA ALA A 203 -18.12 11.08 -2.88
C ALA A 203 -18.58 10.63 -1.48
N ASP A 204 -19.47 11.40 -0.84
CA ASP A 204 -20.05 11.00 0.45
C ASP A 204 -20.99 9.79 0.23
N ARG A 205 -20.99 8.85 1.17
CA ARG A 205 -21.94 7.72 1.18
C ARG A 205 -23.38 8.17 1.48
N ARG A 206 -23.58 9.41 1.96
CA ARG A 206 -24.91 9.96 2.29
C ARG A 206 -25.76 10.32 1.07
N GLY A 207 -25.20 10.42 -0.14
CA GLY A 207 -25.94 10.79 -1.35
C GLY A 207 -26.62 9.66 -2.13
N LEU A 208 -26.44 8.38 -1.74
CA LEU A 208 -26.99 7.22 -2.45
C LEU A 208 -28.24 6.61 -1.77
N ARG A 209 -28.92 7.37 -0.92
CA ARG A 209 -30.28 7.04 -0.45
C ARG A 209 -31.26 8.04 -1.05
N ARG A 210 -31.65 7.83 -2.29
CA ARG A 210 -32.93 8.29 -2.83
C ARG A 210 -33.55 7.11 -3.56
#